data_AF-A0A7S2F3K7-F1
#
_entry.id   AF-A0A7S2F3K7-F1
#
_cell.length_a   1.000
_cell.length_b   1.000
_cell.length_c   1.000
_cell.angle_alpha   90.00
_cell.angle_beta   90.00
_cell.angle_gamma   90.00
#
_symmetry.space_group_name_H-M   'P 1'
#
loop_
_entity.id
_entity.type
_entity.pdbx_description
1 polymer ?
#
loop_
_entity_poly.entity_id
_entity_poly.type
_entity_poly.pdbx_seq_one_letter_code
_entity_poly.pdbx_strand_id
1 'polypeptide(L)'
;YIFDVRFAVSFFMYLWNNAFIIALGQTCIAGAVGVWFFTPNGQKGKVRSVTQAVFICFRYHTGSLAFGAFVLATVQFIRWFLMYLEQQSKAQKNKVMQCILKALQYALWCLEKFIKFLNKNAYIQIALRGKNFCESARKAWEIITKNIIRFGVVATLGRVIHY
;
A
#
# COMPACT_ATOMS: atom_id res chain seq x y z
N TYR A 1 -2.57 -32.77 -9.48
CA TYR A 1 -1.32 -32.02 -9.21
C TYR A 1 -1.63 -30.97 -8.18
N ILE A 2 -1.35 -31.35 -6.94
CA ILE A 2 -1.77 -30.70 -5.71
C ILE A 2 -1.10 -29.33 -5.65
N PHE A 3 -1.88 -28.31 -5.36
CA PHE A 3 -1.41 -26.96 -5.06
C PHE A 3 -0.27 -27.05 -4.05
N ASP A 4 0.96 -26.91 -4.54
CA ASP A 4 2.15 -27.16 -3.74
C ASP A 4 2.24 -26.06 -2.68
N VAL A 5 2.22 -26.44 -1.40
CA VAL A 5 2.32 -25.49 -0.28
C VAL A 5 3.57 -24.61 -0.43
N ARG A 6 4.64 -25.16 -1.02
CA ARG A 6 5.87 -24.40 -1.32
C ARG A 6 5.60 -23.27 -2.30
N PHE A 7 4.79 -23.52 -3.33
CA PHE A 7 4.40 -22.50 -4.30
C PHE A 7 3.56 -21.39 -3.62
N ALA A 8 2.57 -21.78 -2.81
CA ALA A 8 1.71 -20.84 -2.10
C ALA A 8 2.51 -19.90 -1.18
N VAL A 9 3.42 -20.45 -0.38
CA VAL A 9 4.27 -19.70 0.54
C VAL A 9 5.23 -18.81 -0.25
N SER A 10 5.86 -19.32 -1.30
CA SER A 10 6.81 -18.54 -2.13
C SER A 10 6.12 -17.36 -2.82
N PHE A 11 4.91 -17.58 -3.36
CA PHE A 11 4.12 -16.54 -3.99
C PHE A 11 3.65 -15.49 -2.98
N PHE A 12 3.18 -15.90 -1.80
CA PHE A 12 2.82 -14.98 -0.73
C PHE A 12 4.02 -14.13 -0.28
N MET A 13 5.19 -14.76 -0.09
CA MET A 13 6.42 -14.06 0.26
C MET A 13 6.83 -13.06 -0.82
N TYR A 14 6.65 -13.39 -2.10
CA TYR A 14 6.90 -12.46 -3.20
C TYR A 14 5.97 -11.24 -3.12
N LEU A 15 4.65 -11.45 -2.95
CA LEU A 15 3.68 -10.36 -2.81
C LEU A 15 4.00 -9.45 -1.62
N TRP A 16 4.38 -10.06 -0.48
CA TRP A 16 4.70 -9.34 0.74
C TRP A 16 6.00 -8.53 0.61
N ASN A 17 7.08 -9.13 0.11
CA ASN A 17 8.34 -8.42 -0.13
C ASN A 17 8.17 -7.28 -1.12
N ASN A 18 7.42 -7.49 -2.21
CA ASN A 18 7.13 -6.44 -3.18
C ASN A 18 6.37 -5.26 -2.53
N ALA A 19 5.31 -5.55 -1.76
CA ALA A 19 4.57 -4.53 -1.04
C ALA A 19 5.44 -3.79 0.00
N PHE A 20 6.36 -4.50 0.64
CA PHE A 20 7.28 -3.97 1.63
C PHE A 20 8.34 -3.04 1.03
N ILE A 21 8.95 -3.42 -0.10
CA ILE A 21 9.90 -2.57 -0.83
C ILE A 21 9.21 -1.26 -1.28
N ILE A 22 7.97 -1.35 -1.77
CA ILE A 22 7.18 -0.16 -2.13
C ILE A 22 6.93 0.71 -0.90
N ALA A 23 6.58 0.11 0.25
CA ALA A 23 6.35 0.84 1.50
C ALA A 23 7.62 1.57 1.99
N LEU A 24 8.78 0.91 1.92
CA LEU A 24 10.08 1.51 2.24
C LEU A 24 10.36 2.71 1.33
N GLY A 25 10.21 2.54 0.01
CA GLY A 25 10.42 3.62 -0.95
C GLY A 25 9.53 4.84 -0.69
N GLN A 26 8.23 4.62 -0.48
CA GLN A 26 7.27 5.69 -0.20
C GLN A 26 7.61 6.44 1.10
N THR A 27 8.00 5.71 2.14
CA THR A 27 8.34 6.28 3.46
C THR A 27 9.66 7.05 3.41
N CYS A 28 10.68 6.51 2.74
CA CYS A 28 11.97 7.20 2.55
C CYS A 28 11.80 8.51 1.78
N ILE A 29 11.01 8.51 0.70
CA ILE A 29 10.73 9.73 -0.08
C ILE A 29 9.98 10.75 0.78
N ALA A 30 8.90 10.33 1.45
CA ALA A 30 8.13 11.21 2.32
C ALA A 30 8.98 11.79 3.47
N GLY A 31 9.85 10.98 4.06
CA GLY A 31 10.78 11.40 5.11
C GLY A 31 11.83 12.38 4.60
N ALA A 32 12.44 12.11 3.44
CA ALA A 32 13.45 12.98 2.85
C ALA A 32 12.86 14.36 2.49
N VAL A 33 11.66 14.37 1.91
CA VAL A 33 10.91 15.59 1.63
C VAL A 33 10.53 16.31 2.92
N GLY A 34 10.07 15.59 3.95
CA GLY A 34 9.77 16.17 5.25
C GLY A 34 10.98 16.86 5.89
N VAL A 35 12.12 16.16 5.96
CA VAL A 35 13.37 16.72 6.50
C VAL A 35 13.81 17.95 5.71
N TRP A 36 13.80 17.89 4.37
CA TRP A 36 14.17 19.03 3.54
C TRP A 36 13.21 20.22 3.69
N PHE A 37 11.91 19.96 3.75
CA PHE A 37 10.87 20.99 3.85
C PHE A 37 10.96 21.76 5.17
N PHE A 38 11.19 21.06 6.28
CA PHE A 38 11.34 21.67 7.60
C PHE A 38 12.76 22.17 7.91
N THR A 39 13.74 21.94 7.04
CA THR A 39 15.08 22.50 7.19
C THR A 39 15.05 24.02 6.89
N PRO A 40 15.62 24.87 7.75
CA PRO A 40 15.72 26.31 7.51
C PRO A 40 16.42 26.62 6.17
N ASN A 41 15.97 27.67 5.47
CA ASN A 41 16.46 27.99 4.11
C ASN A 41 17.99 28.16 4.04
N GLY A 42 18.64 28.68 5.08
CA GLY A 42 20.11 28.85 5.13
C GLY A 42 20.91 27.55 5.31
N GLN A 43 20.25 26.43 5.58
CA GLN A 43 20.87 25.12 5.76
C GLN A 43 20.44 24.09 4.70
N LYS A 44 19.55 24.47 3.77
CA LYS A 44 19.16 23.62 2.64
C LYS A 44 20.40 23.34 1.78
N GLY A 45 20.70 22.05 1.57
CA GLY A 45 21.90 21.59 0.87
C GLY A 45 23.06 21.14 1.77
N LYS A 46 23.08 21.54 3.06
CA LYS A 46 24.06 21.04 4.04
C LYS A 46 23.56 19.78 4.77
N VAL A 47 22.25 19.67 4.94
CA VAL A 47 21.61 18.50 5.57
C VAL A 47 21.52 17.35 4.57
N ARG A 48 22.04 16.17 4.94
CA ARG A 48 21.88 14.92 4.19
C ARG A 48 20.48 14.34 4.38
N SER A 49 19.46 15.06 3.91
CA SER A 49 18.04 14.74 4.13
C SER A 49 17.66 13.32 3.71
N VAL A 50 18.18 12.85 2.58
CA VAL A 50 17.93 11.50 2.06
C VAL A 50 18.55 10.44 2.96
N THR A 51 19.85 10.56 3.29
CA THR A 51 20.56 9.58 4.13
C THR A 51 19.94 9.50 5.51
N GLN A 52 19.58 10.64 6.11
CA GLN A 52 18.94 10.71 7.41
C GLN A 52 17.54 10.06 7.38
N ALA A 53 16.73 10.35 6.36
CA ALA A 53 15.40 9.77 6.22
C ALA A 53 15.45 8.25 6.01
N VAL A 54 16.40 7.78 5.20
CA VAL A 54 16.64 6.34 4.99
C VAL A 54 17.02 5.68 6.31
N PHE A 55 17.97 6.25 7.06
CA PHE A 55 18.40 5.70 8.35
C PHE A 55 17.24 5.63 9.36
N ILE A 56 16.44 6.69 9.47
CA ILE A 56 15.27 6.72 10.37
C ILE A 56 14.22 5.69 9.94
N CYS A 57 13.96 5.58 8.64
CA CYS A 57 13.00 4.62 8.08
C CYS A 57 13.38 3.18 8.45
N PHE A 58 14.63 2.79 8.19
CA PHE A 58 15.14 1.45 8.49
C PHE A 58 15.28 1.16 9.99
N ARG A 59 15.59 2.18 10.81
CA ARG A 59 15.81 1.98 12.25
C ARG A 59 14.53 1.97 13.08
N TYR A 60 13.51 2.74 12.69
CA TYR A 60 12.33 2.99 13.53
C TYR A 60 10.98 2.61 12.90
N HIS A 61 10.88 2.54 11.58
CA HIS A 61 9.57 2.39 10.91
C HIS A 61 9.36 1.04 10.21
N THR A 62 10.41 0.26 10.02
CA THR A 62 10.43 -1.04 9.34
C THR A 62 9.31 -1.98 9.77
N GLY A 63 9.05 -2.11 11.08
CA GLY A 63 7.98 -3.00 11.58
C GLY A 63 6.57 -2.54 11.19
N SER A 64 6.31 -1.22 11.23
CA SER A 64 5.02 -0.66 10.81
C SER A 64 4.81 -0.79 9.29
N LEU A 65 5.87 -0.64 8.51
CA LEU A 65 5.84 -0.83 7.06
C LEU A 65 5.63 -2.30 6.68
N ALA A 66 6.30 -3.22 7.38
CA ALA A 66 6.14 -4.65 7.19
C ALA A 66 4.71 -5.11 7.49
N PHE A 67 4.09 -4.58 8.55
CA PHE A 67 2.69 -4.87 8.88
C PHE A 67 1.71 -4.35 7.82
N GLY A 68 1.85 -3.10 7.38
CA GLY A 68 1.02 -2.56 6.29
C GLY A 68 1.17 -3.34 4.98
N ALA A 69 2.41 -3.72 4.64
CA ALA A 69 2.70 -4.56 3.48
C ALA A 69 2.09 -5.97 3.61
N PHE A 70 2.08 -6.54 4.81
CA PHE A 70 1.50 -7.86 5.09
C PHE A 70 0.00 -7.85 4.83
N VAL A 71 -0.72 -6.87 5.39
CA VAL A 71 -2.18 -6.71 5.18
C VAL A 71 -2.50 -6.60 3.69
N LEU A 72 -1.71 -5.82 2.95
CA LEU A 72 -1.90 -5.67 1.51
C LEU A 72 -1.62 -6.98 0.75
N ALA A 73 -0.58 -7.73 1.12
CA ALA A 73 -0.23 -9.00 0.51
C ALA A 73 -1.29 -10.08 0.75
N THR A 74 -1.88 -10.13 1.96
CA THR A 74 -3.00 -11.04 2.27
C THR A 74 -4.18 -10.82 1.33
N VAL A 75 -4.58 -9.57 1.09
CA VAL A 75 -5.70 -9.27 0.18
C VAL A 75 -5.35 -9.62 -1.28
N GLN A 76 -4.12 -9.33 -1.73
CA GLN A 76 -3.66 -9.72 -3.07
C GLN A 76 -3.65 -11.24 -3.25
N PHE A 77 -3.22 -11.98 -2.24
CA PHE A 77 -3.19 -13.44 -2.26
C PHE A 77 -4.60 -14.04 -2.34
N ILE A 78 -5.54 -13.55 -1.53
CA ILE A 78 -6.95 -13.98 -1.57
C ILE A 78 -7.55 -13.70 -2.96
N ARG A 79 -7.28 -12.52 -3.53
CA ARG A 79 -7.78 -12.14 -4.86
C ARG A 79 -7.24 -13.07 -5.96
N TRP A 80 -5.96 -13.39 -5.92
CA TRP A 80 -5.35 -14.34 -6.85
C TRP A 80 -5.94 -15.75 -6.68
N PHE A 81 -6.18 -16.20 -5.45
CA PHE A 81 -6.82 -17.50 -5.18
C PHE A 81 -8.25 -17.56 -5.73
N LEU A 82 -9.04 -16.50 -5.58
CA LEU A 82 -10.39 -16.43 -6.16
C LEU A 82 -10.37 -16.38 -7.70
N MET A 83 -9.34 -15.79 -8.30
CA MET A 83 -9.12 -15.85 -9.75
C MET A 83 -8.85 -17.28 -10.22
N TYR A 84 -8.10 -18.06 -9.45
CA TYR A 84 -7.89 -19.49 -9.71
C TYR A 84 -9.21 -20.28 -9.64
N LEU A 85 -10.03 -20.06 -8.61
CA LEU A 85 -11.35 -20.70 -8.51
C LEU A 85 -12.29 -20.31 -9.67
N GLU A 86 -12.22 -19.06 -10.14
CA GLU A 86 -13.01 -18.61 -11.29
C GLU A 86 -12.61 -19.36 -12.57
N GLN A 87 -11.32 -19.58 -12.78
CA GLN A 87 -10.82 -20.36 -13.93
C GLN A 87 -11.31 -21.81 -13.87
N GLN A 88 -11.30 -22.42 -12.68
CA GLN A 88 -11.81 -23.78 -12.50
C GLN A 88 -13.33 -23.86 -12.73
N SER A 89 -14.09 -22.88 -12.26
CA SER A 89 -15.53 -22.77 -12.50
C SER A 89 -15.88 -22.55 -13.98
N LYS A 90 -15.02 -21.86 -14.74
CA LYS A 90 -15.14 -21.73 -16.21
C LYS A 90 -14.95 -23.08 -16.90
N ALA A 91 -13.98 -23.89 -16.48
CA ALA A 91 -13.78 -25.24 -17.01
C ALA A 91 -14.99 -26.16 -16.76
N GLN A 92 -15.65 -26.02 -15.61
CA GLN A 92 -16.85 -26.78 -15.26
C GLN A 92 -18.17 -26.21 -15.80
N LYS A 93 -18.14 -25.11 -16.57
CA LYS A 93 -19.31 -24.43 -17.17
C LYS A 93 -20.44 -24.05 -16.18
N ASN A 94 -20.15 -23.94 -14.88
CA ASN A 94 -21.14 -23.56 -13.87
C ASN A 94 -21.35 -22.04 -13.83
N LYS A 95 -22.41 -21.55 -14.50
CA LYS A 95 -22.69 -20.10 -14.64
C LYS A 95 -23.00 -19.39 -13.32
N VAL A 96 -23.62 -20.07 -12.35
CA VAL A 96 -23.98 -19.48 -11.04
C VAL A 96 -22.72 -19.19 -10.23
N MET A 97 -21.82 -20.17 -10.14
CA MET A 97 -20.55 -20.02 -9.45
C MET A 97 -19.68 -18.92 -10.07
N GLN A 98 -19.66 -18.80 -11.41
CA GLN A 98 -18.94 -17.72 -12.10
C GLN A 98 -19.46 -16.32 -11.72
N CYS A 99 -20.78 -16.16 -11.58
CA CYS A 99 -21.38 -14.88 -11.20
C CYS A 99 -20.95 -14.46 -9.78
N ILE A 100 -21.03 -15.39 -8.82
CA ILE A 100 -20.63 -15.14 -7.42
C ILE A 100 -19.14 -14.81 -7.33
N LEU A 101 -18.28 -15.58 -8.01
CA LEU A 101 -16.84 -15.36 -7.99
C LEU A 101 -16.44 -14.02 -8.61
N LYS A 102 -17.13 -13.58 -9.68
CA LYS A 102 -16.93 -12.25 -10.25
C LYS A 102 -17.30 -11.16 -9.26
N ALA A 103 -18.46 -11.24 -8.60
CA ALA A 103 -18.88 -10.25 -7.62
C ALA A 103 -17.86 -10.11 -6.47
N LEU A 104 -17.36 -11.25 -5.94
CA LEU A 104 -16.32 -11.27 -4.92
C LEU A 104 -14.99 -10.69 -5.40
N GLN A 105 -14.58 -10.96 -6.65
CA GLN A 105 -13.38 -10.37 -7.23
C GLN A 105 -13.48 -8.85 -7.34
N TYR A 106 -14.63 -8.30 -7.72
CA TYR A 106 -14.84 -6.85 -7.74
C TYR A 106 -14.76 -6.25 -6.34
N ALA A 107 -15.40 -6.86 -5.35
CA ALA A 107 -15.34 -6.40 -3.95
C ALA A 107 -13.89 -6.38 -3.43
N LEU A 108 -13.12 -7.44 -3.70
CA LEU A 108 -11.71 -7.52 -3.30
C LEU A 108 -10.81 -6.58 -4.08
N TRP A 109 -11.11 -6.31 -5.36
CA TRP A 109 -10.40 -5.30 -6.13
C TRP A 109 -10.59 -3.91 -5.51
N CYS A 110 -11.82 -3.56 -5.12
CA CYS A 110 -12.11 -2.32 -4.39
C CYS A 110 -11.36 -2.27 -3.05
N LEU A 111 -11.37 -3.37 -2.28
CA LEU A 111 -10.66 -3.47 -1.00
C LEU A 111 -9.14 -3.32 -1.17
N GLU A 112 -8.54 -3.98 -2.16
CA GLU A 112 -7.11 -3.89 -2.46
C GLU A 112 -6.71 -2.44 -2.79
N LYS A 113 -7.52 -1.75 -3.61
CA LYS A 113 -7.31 -0.34 -3.94
C LYS A 113 -7.43 0.56 -2.71
N PHE A 114 -8.43 0.30 -1.87
CA PHE A 114 -8.62 1.02 -0.63
C PHE A 114 -7.44 0.85 0.33
N ILE A 115 -6.97 -0.38 0.55
CA ILE A 115 -5.82 -0.68 1.41
C ILE A 115 -4.54 -0.03 0.84
N LYS A 116 -4.30 -0.12 -0.48
CA LYS A 116 -3.16 0.57 -1.11
C LYS A 116 -3.18 2.07 -0.83
N PHE A 117 -4.35 2.69 -0.92
CA PHE A 117 -4.53 4.11 -0.64
C PHE A 117 -4.32 4.44 0.84
N LEU A 118 -4.91 3.66 1.75
CA LEU A 118 -4.76 3.85 3.19
C LEU A 118 -3.29 3.69 3.60
N ASN A 119 -2.62 2.63 3.15
CA ASN A 119 -1.22 2.35 3.42
C ASN A 119 -0.33 3.50 2.95
N LYS A 120 -0.51 4.01 1.73
CA LYS A 120 0.27 5.14 1.21
C LYS A 120 0.17 6.36 2.13
N ASN A 121 -1.03 6.71 2.58
CA ASN A 121 -1.25 7.84 3.47
C ASN A 121 -0.70 7.58 4.88
N ALA A 122 -0.85 6.36 5.40
CA ALA A 122 -0.28 5.96 6.68
C ALA A 122 1.25 6.05 6.65
N TYR A 123 1.91 5.58 5.59
CA TYR A 123 3.37 5.65 5.42
C TYR A 123 3.88 7.09 5.40
N ILE A 124 3.18 8.00 4.73
CA ILE A 124 3.50 9.44 4.77
C ILE A 124 3.39 9.98 6.21
N GLN A 125 2.33 9.63 6.95
CA GLN A 125 2.20 10.06 8.34
C GLN A 125 3.25 9.47 9.27
N ILE A 126 3.64 8.21 9.07
CA ILE A 126 4.72 7.56 9.81
C ILE A 126 6.02 8.33 9.57
N ALA A 127 6.34 8.64 8.31
CA ALA A 127 7.55 9.38 7.95
C ALA A 127 7.61 10.79 8.57
N LEU A 128 6.46 11.47 8.70
CA LEU A 128 6.40 12.85 9.20
C LEU A 128 6.27 12.95 10.72
N ARG A 129 5.53 12.03 11.36
CA ARG A 129 5.17 12.13 12.79
C ARG A 129 5.81 11.06 13.67
N GLY A 130 6.40 10.02 13.07
CA GLY A 130 7.07 8.95 13.80
C GLY A 130 6.15 8.06 14.65
N LYS A 131 4.84 7.99 14.35
CA LYS A 131 3.86 7.20 15.12
C LYS A 131 3.67 5.80 14.54
N ASN A 132 3.21 4.85 15.35
CA ASN A 132 2.97 3.45 14.96
C ASN A 132 1.92 3.33 13.85
N PHE A 133 1.92 2.20 13.12
CA PHE A 133 1.02 1.97 11.96
C PHE A 133 -0.47 2.23 12.26
N CYS A 134 -1.05 1.64 13.31
CA CYS A 134 -2.48 1.81 13.60
C CYS A 134 -2.86 3.27 13.91
N GLU A 135 -2.00 4.00 14.62
CA GLU A 135 -2.25 5.41 14.92
C GLU A 135 -2.15 6.27 13.65
N SER A 136 -1.14 6.00 12.82
CA SER A 136 -0.93 6.67 11.53
C SER A 136 -2.02 6.34 10.53
N ALA A 137 -2.53 5.11 10.51
CA ALA A 137 -3.66 4.67 9.68
C ALA A 137 -4.97 5.32 10.12
N ARG A 138 -5.25 5.41 11.43
CA ARG A 138 -6.42 6.14 11.96
C ARG A 138 -6.36 7.62 11.57
N LYS A 139 -5.22 8.27 11.79
CA LYS A 139 -5.04 9.68 11.40
C LYS A 139 -5.12 9.87 9.89
N ALA A 140 -4.61 8.93 9.09
CA ALA A 140 -4.75 8.97 7.64
C ALA A 140 -6.23 8.91 7.24
N TRP A 141 -6.98 7.97 7.82
CA TRP A 141 -8.42 7.84 7.61
C TRP A 141 -9.20 9.12 7.99
N GLU A 142 -8.88 9.74 9.12
CA GLU A 142 -9.49 11.01 9.53
C GLU A 142 -9.20 12.16 8.56
N ILE A 143 -7.96 12.27 8.06
CA ILE A 143 -7.61 13.31 7.08
C ILE A 143 -8.32 13.08 5.75
N ILE A 144 -8.38 11.81 5.31
CA ILE A 144 -9.05 11.39 4.07
C ILE A 144 -10.55 11.72 4.13
N THR A 145 -11.23 11.29 5.20
CA THR A 145 -12.68 11.50 5.36
C THR A 145 -13.03 12.99 5.43
N LYS A 146 -12.22 13.79 6.12
CA LYS A 146 -12.42 15.25 6.22
C LYS A 146 -12.11 16.01 4.94
N ASN A 147 -11.35 15.44 3.99
CA ASN A 147 -10.90 16.12 2.78
C ASN A 147 -11.19 15.32 1.50
N ILE A 148 -12.21 14.47 1.49
CA ILE A 148 -12.46 13.51 0.40
C ILE A 148 -12.62 14.20 -0.96
N ILE A 149 -13.26 15.38 -0.99
CA ILE A 149 -13.45 16.19 -2.19
C ILE A 149 -12.10 16.70 -2.73
N ARG A 150 -11.22 17.19 -1.85
CA ARG A 150 -9.90 17.70 -2.25
C ARG A 150 -9.01 16.59 -2.81
N PHE A 151 -9.04 15.39 -2.21
CA PHE A 151 -8.33 14.24 -2.77
C PHE A 151 -8.90 13.83 -4.13
N GLY A 152 -10.22 13.87 -4.31
CA GLY A 152 -10.87 13.65 -5.60
C GLY A 152 -10.40 14.63 -6.68
N VAL A 153 -10.36 15.93 -6.35
CA VAL A 153 -9.90 16.99 -7.26
C VAL A 153 -8.42 16.86 -7.60
N VAL A 154 -7.54 16.56 -6.64
CA VAL A 154 -6.12 16.34 -6.91
C VAL A 154 -5.90 15.11 -7.80
N ALA A 155 -6.68 14.05 -7.60
CA ALA A 155 -6.60 12.85 -8.42
C ALA A 155 -7.10 13.07 -9.86
N THR A 156 -8.12 13.89 -10.07
CA THR A 156 -8.59 14.26 -11.41
C THR A 156 -7.60 15.19 -12.11
N LEU A 157 -7.12 16.23 -11.42
CA LEU A 157 -6.11 17.14 -11.97
C LEU A 157 -4.82 16.40 -12.34
N GLY A 158 -4.35 15.48 -11.49
CA GLY A 158 -3.19 14.65 -11.79
C GLY A 158 -3.38 13.80 -13.05
N ARG A 159 -4.58 13.28 -13.32
CA ARG A 159 -4.85 12.54 -14.57
C ARG A 159 -4.91 13.43 -15.80
N VAL A 160 -5.42 14.65 -15.65
CA VAL A 160 -5.50 15.62 -16.75
C VAL A 160 -4.13 16.16 -17.13
N ILE A 161 -3.24 16.39 -16.15
CA ILE A 161 -1.89 16.93 -16.39
C ILE A 161 -0.95 15.87 -17.01
N HIS A 162 -1.21 14.59 -16.76
CA HIS A 162 -0.43 13.48 -17.33
C HIS A 162 -0.96 12.96 -18.68
N TYR A 163 -1.97 13.62 -19.27
CA TYR A 163 -2.50 13.36 -20.60
C TYR A 163 -2.14 14.53 -21.53
#